data_AF-A0A1E4SF09-F1
#
_entry.id   AF-A0A1E4SF09-F1
#
_cell.length_a   1.000
_cell.length_b   1.000
_cell.length_c   1.000
_cell.angle_alpha   90.00
_cell.angle_beta   90.00
_cell.angle_gamma   90.00
#
_symmetry.space_group_name_H-M   'P 1'
#
loop_
_entity.id
_entity.type
_entity.pdbx_description
1 polymer ?
#
loop_
_entity_poly.entity_id
_entity_poly.type
_entity_poly.pdbx_seq_one_letter_code
_entity_poly.pdbx_strand_id
1 'polypeptide(L)'
;MSYAKLDLLQGQVYELLEELLTVNQGSSIDEVKLEQSKITRRVNDILVQYKEYLTILKNRLKRGGRDQLAEFELYESKLSSLKIKVRSLQIQANDLNIEAEHKRTLEKYGLNKRQDKQSLENARDELFGDRSSSKKEESNASTDQQILSHNKKITSSLQATRELMSSTVLQSELNLDSLDQQTKDLHKLNEDYVRFADLLNKSKQIVKFIEKQDKSDRNRIYLSLGFFMFCCAWVIWRRVLRTPVRILLWSFFKVFRIFNWIFGTTQVAEASPSSTVSEIASTVLTASIEMISSVDFDKEFVMDLDVTQAIQTTTQLLMDEL
;
A
#
# COMPACT_ATOMS: atom_id res chain seq x y z
N MET A 1 1.77 -36.76 6.88
CA MET A 1 1.52 -36.57 8.33
C MET A 1 1.67 -35.13 8.83
N SER A 2 1.84 -34.10 7.98
CA SER A 2 2.11 -32.74 8.47
C SER A 2 0.89 -31.81 8.58
N TYR A 3 -0.07 -31.89 7.68
CA TYR A 3 -1.21 -30.95 7.65
C TYR A 3 -2.30 -31.24 8.69
N ALA A 4 -2.47 -32.51 9.09
CA ALA A 4 -3.42 -32.90 10.14
C ALA A 4 -3.14 -32.23 11.50
N LYS A 5 -1.87 -31.90 11.78
CA LYS A 5 -1.50 -31.16 12.99
C LYS A 5 -1.91 -29.69 12.94
N LEU A 6 -1.95 -29.09 11.74
CA LEU A 6 -2.46 -27.74 11.53
C LEU A 6 -3.97 -27.65 11.73
N ASP A 7 -4.71 -28.63 11.22
CA ASP A 7 -6.17 -28.68 11.42
C ASP A 7 -6.53 -28.90 12.89
N LEU A 8 -5.74 -29.69 13.64
CA LEU A 8 -5.92 -29.87 15.09
C LEU A 8 -5.66 -28.56 15.86
N LEU A 9 -4.55 -27.86 15.56
CA LEU A 9 -4.28 -26.55 16.16
C LEU A 9 -5.38 -25.53 15.81
N GLN A 10 -5.91 -25.56 14.58
CA GLN A 10 -7.01 -24.68 14.18
C GLN A 10 -8.29 -24.99 14.98
N GLY A 11 -8.61 -26.27 15.18
CA GLY A 11 -9.73 -26.70 16.04
C GLY A 11 -9.58 -26.20 17.48
N GLN A 12 -8.38 -26.35 18.06
CA GLN A 12 -8.08 -25.86 19.41
C GLN A 12 -8.21 -24.34 19.53
N VAL A 13 -7.81 -23.57 18.51
CA VAL A 13 -7.99 -22.11 18.52
C VAL A 13 -9.48 -21.76 18.51
N TYR A 14 -10.31 -22.45 17.72
CA TYR A 14 -11.75 -22.19 17.71
C TYR A 14 -12.44 -22.56 19.01
N GLU A 15 -12.07 -23.68 19.63
CA GLU A 15 -12.62 -24.11 20.92
C GLU A 15 -12.29 -23.11 22.03
N LEU A 16 -11.03 -22.65 22.10
CA LEU A 16 -10.62 -21.60 23.05
C LEU A 16 -11.26 -20.24 22.78
N LEU A 17 -11.55 -19.92 21.51
CA LEU A 17 -12.27 -18.70 21.14
C LEU A 17 -13.75 -18.76 21.54
N GLU A 18 -14.36 -19.94 21.45
CA GLU A 18 -15.73 -20.18 21.89
C GLU A 18 -15.82 -20.17 23.43
N GLU A 19 -14.83 -20.74 24.12
CA GLU A 19 -14.67 -20.62 25.57
C GLU A 19 -14.60 -19.15 26.02
N LEU A 20 -13.85 -18.30 25.29
CA LEU A 20 -13.76 -16.85 25.57
C LEU A 20 -15.13 -16.15 25.53
N LEU A 21 -16.00 -16.54 24.60
CA LEU A 21 -17.37 -15.99 24.51
C LEU A 21 -18.24 -16.46 25.69
N THR A 22 -18.07 -17.71 26.14
CA THR A 22 -18.86 -18.26 27.26
C THR A 22 -18.46 -17.70 28.62
N VAL A 23 -17.18 -17.39 28.84
CA VAL A 23 -16.66 -16.79 30.09
C VAL A 23 -17.28 -15.42 30.37
N ASN A 24 -17.78 -14.72 29.34
CA ASN A 24 -18.45 -13.43 29.48
C ASN A 24 -19.82 -13.50 30.18
N GLN A 25 -20.35 -14.69 30.51
CA GLN A 25 -21.70 -14.86 31.04
C GLN A 25 -21.80 -15.06 32.57
N GLY A 26 -20.71 -15.06 33.34
CA GLY A 26 -20.86 -15.10 34.79
C GLY A 26 -19.59 -15.09 35.61
N SER A 27 -19.18 -13.90 36.08
CA SER A 27 -18.33 -13.67 37.28
C SER A 27 -17.92 -12.18 37.36
N SER A 28 -17.24 -11.79 38.44
CA SER A 28 -16.77 -10.43 38.70
C SER A 28 -15.91 -9.88 37.53
N ILE A 29 -16.00 -8.60 37.20
CA ILE A 29 -15.31 -7.98 36.02
C ILE A 29 -13.79 -8.25 36.07
N ASP A 30 -13.20 -8.21 37.25
CA ASP A 30 -11.75 -8.42 37.41
C ASP A 30 -11.35 -9.87 37.16
N GLU A 31 -12.23 -10.83 37.50
CA GLU A 31 -12.04 -12.25 37.20
C GLU A 31 -12.24 -12.53 35.70
N VAL A 32 -13.26 -11.94 35.09
CA VAL A 32 -13.52 -12.05 33.64
C VAL A 32 -12.35 -11.48 32.83
N LYS A 33 -11.80 -10.32 33.21
CA LYS A 33 -10.60 -9.75 32.57
C LYS A 33 -9.38 -10.65 32.72
N LEU A 34 -9.19 -11.24 33.91
CA LEU A 34 -8.07 -12.14 34.16
C LEU A 34 -8.17 -13.41 33.32
N GLU A 35 -9.34 -14.05 33.26
CA GLU A 35 -9.58 -15.25 32.45
C GLU A 35 -9.48 -14.96 30.95
N GLN A 36 -10.06 -13.85 30.47
CA GLN A 36 -9.90 -13.40 29.08
C GLN A 36 -8.43 -13.17 28.72
N SER A 37 -7.64 -12.58 29.62
CA SER A 37 -6.20 -12.37 29.38
C SER A 37 -5.43 -13.70 29.29
N LYS A 38 -5.78 -14.70 30.11
CA LYS A 38 -5.18 -16.05 30.08
C LYS A 38 -5.53 -16.76 28.78
N ILE A 39 -6.79 -16.72 28.36
CA ILE A 39 -7.25 -17.34 27.10
C ILE A 39 -6.57 -16.65 25.91
N THR A 40 -6.49 -15.33 25.91
CA THR A 40 -5.80 -14.56 24.84
C THR A 40 -4.33 -14.94 24.72
N ARG A 41 -3.62 -15.13 25.86
CA ARG A 41 -2.23 -15.61 25.85
C ARG A 41 -2.13 -17.01 25.24
N ARG A 42 -3.00 -17.94 25.65
CA ARG A 42 -3.03 -19.31 25.08
C ARG A 42 -3.31 -19.30 23.58
N VAL A 43 -4.29 -18.52 23.12
CA VAL A 43 -4.61 -18.37 21.69
C VAL A 43 -3.40 -17.82 20.93
N ASN A 44 -2.69 -16.83 21.48
CA ASN A 44 -1.48 -16.29 20.86
C ASN A 44 -0.34 -17.33 20.81
N ASP A 45 -0.14 -18.10 21.87
CA ASP A 45 0.87 -19.16 21.91
C ASP A 45 0.59 -20.24 20.85
N ILE A 46 -0.68 -20.61 20.64
CA ILE A 46 -1.07 -21.58 19.60
C ILE A 46 -0.90 -20.97 18.20
N LEU A 47 -1.21 -19.69 18.01
CA LEU A 47 -0.96 -18.99 16.73
C LEU A 47 0.53 -18.92 16.40
N VAL A 48 1.39 -18.74 17.41
CA VAL A 48 2.86 -18.78 17.24
C VAL A 48 3.31 -20.18 16.83
N GLN A 49 2.85 -21.23 17.53
CA GLN A 49 3.16 -22.61 17.17
C GLN A 49 2.69 -22.98 15.75
N TYR A 50 1.50 -22.52 15.35
CA TYR A 50 0.98 -22.70 14.00
C TYR A 50 1.90 -22.03 12.97
N LYS A 51 2.35 -20.79 13.24
CA LYS A 51 3.27 -20.05 12.36
C LYS A 51 4.64 -20.71 12.25
N GLU A 52 5.18 -21.20 13.36
CA GLU A 52 6.45 -21.93 13.38
C GLU A 52 6.37 -23.22 12.57
N TYR A 53 5.27 -23.96 12.71
CA TYR A 53 5.05 -25.17 11.93
C TYR A 53 4.92 -24.88 10.43
N LEU A 54 4.21 -23.80 10.06
CA LEU A 54 4.19 -23.32 8.67
C LEU A 54 5.59 -22.94 8.17
N THR A 55 6.41 -22.30 9.00
CA THR A 55 7.79 -21.93 8.62
C THR A 55 8.65 -23.17 8.35
N ILE A 56 8.49 -24.21 9.16
CA ILE A 56 9.15 -25.50 8.96
C ILE A 56 8.66 -26.18 7.67
N LEU A 57 7.35 -26.13 7.41
CA LEU A 57 6.77 -26.66 6.17
C LEU A 57 7.27 -25.90 4.95
N LYS A 58 7.32 -24.56 5.00
CA LYS A 58 7.88 -23.71 3.94
C LYS A 58 9.33 -24.08 3.61
N ASN A 59 10.15 -24.30 4.63
CA ASN A 59 11.55 -24.71 4.44
C ASN A 59 11.68 -26.11 3.83
N ARG A 60 10.77 -27.03 4.17
CA ARG A 60 10.69 -28.36 3.55
C ARG A 60 10.21 -28.28 2.09
N LEU A 61 9.24 -27.40 1.82
CA LEU A 61 8.65 -27.16 0.51
C LEU A 61 9.60 -26.49 -0.49
N LYS A 62 10.58 -25.71 -0.02
CA LYS A 62 11.60 -25.10 -0.88
C LYS A 62 12.40 -26.15 -1.69
N ARG A 63 12.26 -27.43 -1.36
CA ARG A 63 12.82 -28.60 -2.07
C ARG A 63 11.76 -29.45 -2.80
N GLY A 64 10.47 -29.13 -2.66
CA GLY A 64 9.32 -29.91 -3.16
C GLY A 64 8.66 -29.30 -4.42
N GLY A 65 7.89 -30.12 -5.13
CA GLY A 65 7.22 -29.77 -6.40
C GLY A 65 6.00 -28.84 -6.27
N ARG A 66 5.55 -28.30 -7.42
CA ARG A 66 4.49 -27.27 -7.56
C ARG A 66 3.18 -27.55 -6.82
N ASP A 67 2.75 -28.81 -6.71
CA ASP A 67 1.48 -29.16 -6.09
C ASP A 67 1.49 -28.96 -4.56
N GLN A 68 2.65 -29.14 -3.92
CA GLN A 68 2.81 -28.90 -2.49
C GLN A 68 2.76 -27.40 -2.15
N LEU A 69 3.08 -26.52 -3.12
CA LEU A 69 3.04 -25.06 -2.99
C LEU A 69 1.60 -24.54 -2.89
N ALA A 70 0.69 -25.07 -3.71
CA ALA A 70 -0.73 -24.70 -3.65
C ALA A 70 -1.36 -25.08 -2.30
N GLU A 71 -1.02 -26.26 -1.77
CA GLU A 71 -1.49 -26.69 -0.46
C GLU A 71 -0.93 -25.80 0.66
N PHE A 72 0.34 -25.37 0.57
CA PHE A 72 0.93 -24.42 1.51
C PHE A 72 0.24 -23.04 1.51
N GLU A 73 -0.06 -22.49 0.33
CA GLU A 73 -0.76 -21.19 0.21
C GLU A 73 -2.17 -21.24 0.82
N LEU A 74 -2.86 -22.37 0.71
CA LEU A 74 -4.16 -22.57 1.35
C LEU A 74 -4.08 -22.46 2.88
N TYR A 75 -3.05 -23.04 3.50
CA TYR A 75 -2.86 -22.97 4.96
C TYR A 75 -2.38 -21.59 5.44
N GLU A 76 -1.60 -20.86 4.64
CA GLU A 76 -1.29 -19.44 4.90
C GLU A 76 -2.57 -18.58 4.90
N SER A 77 -3.46 -18.80 3.93
CA SER A 77 -4.76 -18.12 3.85
C SER A 77 -5.66 -18.45 5.07
N LYS A 78 -5.71 -19.72 5.47
CA LYS A 78 -6.43 -20.17 6.69
C LYS A 78 -5.87 -19.52 7.96
N LEU A 79 -4.55 -19.35 8.07
CA LEU A 79 -3.93 -18.67 9.21
C LEU A 79 -4.30 -17.19 9.25
N SER A 80 -4.29 -16.52 8.09
CA SER A 80 -4.65 -15.10 7.99
C SER A 80 -6.10 -14.88 8.43
N SER A 81 -7.04 -15.70 7.95
CA SER A 81 -8.44 -15.62 8.36
C SER A 81 -8.64 -15.95 9.84
N LEU A 82 -7.89 -16.91 10.39
CA LEU A 82 -7.89 -17.22 11.82
C LEU A 82 -7.45 -16.03 12.67
N LYS A 83 -6.35 -15.35 12.28
CA LYS A 83 -5.87 -14.14 12.97
C LYS A 83 -6.89 -13.00 12.92
N ILE A 84 -7.52 -12.79 11.77
CA ILE A 84 -8.57 -11.78 11.61
C ILE A 84 -9.73 -12.09 12.56
N LYS A 85 -10.17 -13.35 12.62
CA LYS A 85 -11.27 -13.77 13.49
C LYS A 85 -10.93 -13.66 14.97
N VAL A 86 -9.70 -14.00 15.38
CA VAL A 86 -9.22 -13.78 16.76
C VAL A 86 -9.25 -12.29 17.10
N ARG A 87 -8.74 -11.44 16.20
CA ARG A 87 -8.72 -9.99 16.42
C ARG A 87 -10.13 -9.39 16.50
N SER A 88 -11.04 -9.82 15.63
CA SER A 88 -12.43 -9.34 15.67
C SER A 88 -13.14 -9.77 16.94
N LEU A 89 -12.91 -11.01 17.39
CA LEU A 89 -13.49 -11.52 18.64
C LEU A 89 -12.90 -10.81 19.87
N GLN A 90 -11.62 -10.47 19.84
CA GLN A 90 -10.98 -9.69 20.90
C GLN A 90 -11.56 -8.27 20.99
N ILE A 91 -11.80 -7.62 19.85
CA ILE A 91 -12.44 -6.30 19.80
C ILE A 91 -13.87 -6.41 20.36
N GLN A 92 -14.65 -7.40 19.93
CA GLN A 92 -16.00 -7.62 20.42
C GLN A 92 -16.05 -7.86 21.93
N ALA A 93 -15.15 -8.68 22.48
CA ALA A 93 -15.07 -8.90 23.92
C ALA A 93 -14.72 -7.61 24.68
N ASN A 94 -13.82 -6.79 24.13
CA ASN A 94 -13.46 -5.51 24.71
C ASN A 94 -14.62 -4.49 24.67
N ASP A 95 -15.35 -4.41 23.55
CA ASP A 95 -16.49 -3.52 23.40
C ASP A 95 -17.60 -3.87 24.42
N LEU A 96 -17.87 -5.17 24.62
CA LEU A 96 -18.80 -5.63 25.65
C LEU A 96 -18.35 -5.27 27.07
N ASN A 97 -17.05 -5.35 27.36
CA ASN A 97 -16.50 -4.93 28.64
C ASN A 97 -16.67 -3.41 28.85
N ILE A 98 -16.39 -2.60 27.82
CA ILE A 98 -16.57 -1.15 27.86
C ILE A 98 -18.05 -0.81 28.10
N GLU A 99 -18.98 -1.48 27.42
CA GLU A 99 -20.41 -1.26 27.60
C GLU A 99 -20.88 -1.60 29.03
N ALA A 100 -20.38 -2.71 29.59
CA ALA A 100 -20.65 -3.09 30.98
C ALA A 100 -20.11 -2.06 31.99
N GLU A 101 -18.90 -1.52 31.76
CA GLU A 101 -18.34 -0.45 32.58
C GLU A 101 -19.13 0.86 32.44
N HIS A 102 -19.54 1.21 31.22
CA HIS A 102 -20.35 2.38 30.95
C HIS A 102 -21.69 2.31 31.67
N LYS A 103 -22.36 1.14 31.64
CA LYS A 103 -23.62 0.93 32.36
C LYS A 103 -23.45 1.07 33.88
N ARG A 104 -22.39 0.49 34.46
CA ARG A 104 -22.08 0.65 35.90
C ARG A 104 -21.80 2.08 36.29
N THR A 105 -21.10 2.81 35.43
CA THR A 105 -20.80 4.24 35.61
C THR A 105 -22.12 5.03 35.64
N LEU A 106 -23.02 4.81 34.68
CA LEU A 106 -24.34 5.43 34.65
C LEU A 106 -25.18 5.14 35.90
N GLU A 107 -25.13 3.89 36.41
CA GLU A 107 -25.83 3.49 37.64
C GLU A 107 -25.22 4.17 38.88
N LYS A 108 -23.89 4.19 39.00
CA LYS A 108 -23.15 4.81 40.11
C LYS A 108 -23.43 6.32 40.22
N TYR A 109 -23.50 7.01 39.09
CA TYR A 109 -23.76 8.45 39.05
C TYR A 109 -25.25 8.79 38.94
N GLY A 110 -26.15 7.80 38.99
CA GLY A 110 -27.61 8.02 38.93
C GLY A 110 -28.09 8.69 37.63
N LEU A 111 -27.27 8.69 36.58
CA LEU A 111 -27.56 9.37 35.30
C LEU A 111 -28.65 8.66 34.49
N ASN A 112 -28.96 7.41 34.84
CA ASN A 112 -30.09 6.66 34.28
C ASN A 112 -31.47 7.19 34.76
N LYS A 113 -31.48 8.17 35.68
CA LYS A 113 -32.70 8.83 36.17
C LYS A 113 -33.17 10.01 35.30
N ARG A 114 -32.67 10.12 34.07
CA ARG A 114 -33.02 11.17 33.10
C ARG A 114 -34.45 11.08 32.52
N GLN A 115 -35.24 10.08 32.89
CA GLN A 115 -36.63 9.97 32.42
C GLN A 115 -37.66 10.68 33.31
N ASP A 116 -37.34 11.07 34.54
CA ASP A 116 -38.28 11.83 35.36
C ASP A 116 -38.10 13.34 35.12
N LYS A 117 -38.51 13.82 33.94
CA LYS A 117 -38.69 15.27 33.70
C LYS A 117 -39.51 15.94 34.81
N GLN A 118 -40.43 15.18 35.40
CA GLN A 118 -41.33 15.64 36.45
C GLN A 118 -40.62 15.87 37.80
N SER A 119 -39.59 15.10 38.16
CA SER A 119 -38.82 15.38 39.39
C SER A 119 -37.77 16.47 39.19
N LEU A 120 -37.31 16.72 37.97
CA LEU A 120 -36.48 17.90 37.65
C LEU A 120 -37.27 19.21 37.67
N GLU A 121 -38.53 19.20 37.23
CA GLU A 121 -39.43 20.36 37.34
C GLU A 121 -39.80 20.63 38.80
N ASN A 122 -40.16 19.60 39.58
CA ASN A 122 -40.45 19.76 41.00
C ASN A 122 -39.24 20.26 41.81
N ALA A 123 -38.03 19.77 41.52
CA ALA A 123 -36.81 20.25 42.17
C ALA A 123 -36.44 21.69 41.76
N ARG A 124 -36.74 22.10 40.52
CA ARG A 124 -36.61 23.51 40.10
C ARG A 124 -37.64 24.39 40.82
N ASP A 125 -38.88 23.95 40.90
CA ASP A 125 -39.95 24.73 41.52
C ASP A 125 -39.75 24.88 43.04
N GLU A 126 -39.19 23.89 43.72
CA GLU A 126 -38.77 24.03 45.13
C GLU A 126 -37.60 25.02 45.31
N LEU A 127 -36.61 24.99 44.41
CA LEU A 127 -35.42 25.87 44.50
C LEU A 127 -35.73 27.34 44.13
N PHE A 128 -36.70 27.57 43.23
CA PHE A 128 -37.10 28.91 42.77
C PHE A 128 -38.35 29.46 43.45
N GLY A 129 -39.18 28.60 44.07
CA GLY A 129 -40.39 28.98 44.79
C GLY A 129 -40.12 29.92 45.97
N ASP A 130 -39.03 29.70 46.71
CA ASP A 130 -38.66 30.48 47.89
C ASP A 130 -38.25 31.93 47.58
N ARG A 131 -37.84 32.24 46.34
CA ARG A 131 -37.53 33.62 45.93
C ARG A 131 -38.77 34.47 45.63
N SER A 132 -39.89 33.83 45.31
CA SER A 132 -41.11 34.51 44.87
C SER A 132 -42.00 35.00 46.03
N SER A 133 -41.97 34.30 47.17
CA SER A 133 -42.75 34.62 48.37
C SER A 133 -42.14 35.76 49.18
N SER A 134 -40.82 35.92 49.16
CA SER A 134 -40.11 36.94 49.95
C SER A 134 -40.30 38.38 49.46
N LYS A 135 -40.87 38.61 48.26
CA LYS A 135 -41.00 39.96 47.67
C LYS A 135 -42.23 40.74 48.16
N LYS A 136 -43.19 40.09 48.83
CA LYS A 136 -44.43 40.75 49.31
C LYS A 136 -44.33 41.38 50.70
N GLU A 137 -43.27 41.14 51.46
CA GLU A 137 -43.12 41.66 52.84
C GLU A 137 -42.06 42.76 53.00
N GLU A 138 -41.39 43.18 51.92
CA GLU A 138 -40.24 44.11 51.98
C GLU A 138 -40.62 45.60 52.15
N SER A 139 -41.91 45.97 52.25
CA SER A 139 -42.34 47.38 52.28
C SER A 139 -42.34 48.05 53.67
N ASN A 140 -42.06 47.32 54.77
CA ASN A 140 -42.07 47.88 56.14
C ASN A 140 -40.96 47.34 57.08
N ALA A 141 -39.89 46.75 56.55
CA ALA A 141 -38.84 46.14 57.36
C ALA A 141 -37.74 47.15 57.74
N SER A 142 -37.35 47.16 59.04
CA SER A 142 -36.28 48.00 59.60
C SER A 142 -34.94 47.76 58.89
N THR A 143 -34.06 48.76 58.83
CA THR A 143 -32.75 48.74 58.16
C THR A 143 -31.90 47.51 58.52
N ASP A 144 -32.01 46.99 59.74
CA ASP A 144 -31.29 45.78 60.19
C ASP A 144 -31.80 44.49 59.50
N GLN A 145 -33.10 44.39 59.22
CA GLN A 145 -33.65 43.27 58.46
C GLN A 145 -33.23 43.32 56.99
N GLN A 146 -33.03 44.53 56.45
CA GLN A 146 -32.50 44.74 55.10
C GLN A 146 -31.02 44.30 55.00
N ILE A 147 -30.22 44.57 56.04
CA ILE A 147 -28.82 44.11 56.12
C ILE A 147 -28.75 42.59 56.26
N LEU A 148 -29.59 41.99 57.12
CA LEU A 148 -29.65 40.52 57.28
C LEU A 148 -30.10 39.83 56.00
N SER A 149 -31.10 40.37 55.29
CA SER A 149 -31.54 39.82 54.00
C SER A 149 -30.46 39.95 52.92
N HIS A 150 -29.67 41.04 52.93
CA HIS A 150 -28.51 41.19 52.05
C HIS A 150 -27.42 40.15 52.33
N ASN A 151 -27.08 39.91 53.61
CA ASN A 151 -26.11 38.88 54.00
C ASN A 151 -26.61 37.46 53.66
N LYS A 152 -27.90 37.18 53.84
CA LYS A 152 -28.52 35.92 53.41
C LYS A 152 -28.46 35.77 51.88
N LYS A 153 -28.72 36.83 51.11
CA LYS A 153 -28.59 36.85 49.64
C LYS A 153 -27.15 36.57 49.20
N ILE A 154 -26.16 37.21 49.81
CA ILE A 154 -24.72 36.99 49.52
C ILE A 154 -24.29 35.56 49.89
N THR A 155 -24.73 35.05 51.03
CA THR A 155 -24.42 33.66 51.43
C THR A 155 -25.08 32.66 50.48
N SER A 156 -26.34 32.90 50.08
CA SER A 156 -27.03 32.05 49.12
C SER A 156 -26.40 32.09 47.73
N SER A 157 -25.88 33.24 47.28
CA SER A 157 -25.16 33.33 46.01
C SER A 157 -23.78 32.67 46.08
N LEU A 158 -23.10 32.73 47.22
CA LEU A 158 -21.82 32.04 47.42
C LEU A 158 -22.01 30.51 47.46
N GLN A 159 -23.09 30.04 48.09
CA GLN A 159 -23.47 28.63 48.11
C GLN A 159 -23.87 28.13 46.71
N ALA A 160 -24.67 28.91 45.97
CA ALA A 160 -24.98 28.62 44.57
C ALA A 160 -23.71 28.63 43.68
N THR A 161 -22.76 29.54 43.95
CA THR A 161 -21.47 29.57 43.24
C THR A 161 -20.62 28.35 43.57
N ARG A 162 -20.63 27.87 44.82
CA ARG A 162 -19.94 26.63 45.21
C ARG A 162 -20.55 25.42 44.49
N GLU A 163 -21.87 25.32 44.42
CA GLU A 163 -22.55 24.25 43.70
C GLU A 163 -22.24 24.30 42.20
N LEU A 164 -22.27 25.49 41.59
CA LEU A 164 -21.91 25.69 40.19
C LEU A 164 -20.43 25.33 39.95
N MET A 165 -19.51 25.78 40.81
CA MET A 165 -18.09 25.45 40.72
C MET A 165 -17.84 23.95 40.84
N SER A 166 -18.56 23.26 41.72
CA SER A 166 -18.48 21.80 41.83
C SER A 166 -18.99 21.10 40.56
N SER A 167 -20.09 21.59 39.97
CA SER A 167 -20.61 21.09 38.70
C SER A 167 -19.65 21.36 37.53
N THR A 168 -18.98 22.52 37.52
CA THR A 168 -18.02 22.89 36.48
C THR A 168 -16.74 22.08 36.59
N VAL A 169 -16.25 21.80 37.81
CA VAL A 169 -15.11 20.90 38.03
C VAL A 169 -15.42 19.50 37.51
N LEU A 170 -16.62 18.96 37.80
CA LEU A 170 -17.06 17.67 37.27
C LEU A 170 -17.18 17.67 35.74
N GLN A 171 -17.65 18.77 35.14
CA GLN A 171 -17.62 18.93 33.68
C GLN A 171 -16.18 18.99 33.13
N SER A 172 -15.25 19.58 33.87
CA SER A 172 -13.85 19.67 33.47
C SER A 172 -13.16 18.30 33.51
N GLU A 173 -13.46 17.45 34.49
CA GLU A 173 -12.95 16.07 34.52
C GLU A 173 -13.50 15.24 33.33
N LEU A 174 -14.79 15.36 33.02
CA LEU A 174 -15.39 14.71 31.86
C LEU A 174 -14.81 15.21 30.53
N ASN A 175 -14.46 16.49 30.45
CA ASN A 175 -13.81 17.06 29.27
C ASN A 175 -12.34 16.58 29.16
N LEU A 176 -11.64 16.38 30.28
CA LEU A 176 -10.32 15.77 30.30
C LEU A 176 -10.35 14.30 29.85
N ASP A 177 -11.31 13.51 30.33
CA ASP A 177 -11.50 12.13 29.88
C ASP A 177 -11.85 12.05 28.38
N SER A 178 -12.69 12.97 27.90
CA SER A 178 -13.00 13.11 26.46
C SER A 178 -11.77 13.51 25.65
N LEU A 179 -10.93 14.42 26.15
CA LEU A 179 -9.66 14.79 25.51
C LEU A 179 -8.65 13.63 25.50
N ASP A 180 -8.58 12.83 26.57
CA ASP A 180 -7.74 11.64 26.65
C ASP A 180 -8.22 10.56 25.68
N GLN A 181 -9.54 10.34 25.57
CA GLN A 181 -10.13 9.46 24.56
C GLN A 181 -9.87 9.96 23.14
N GLN A 182 -10.07 11.25 22.87
CA GLN A 182 -9.76 11.85 21.57
C GLN A 182 -8.26 11.75 21.23
N THR A 183 -7.39 11.84 22.24
CA THR A 183 -5.94 11.64 22.08
C THR A 183 -5.60 10.18 21.78
N LYS A 184 -6.23 9.22 22.46
CA LYS A 184 -6.10 7.79 22.17
C LYS A 184 -6.60 7.46 20.76
N ASP A 185 -7.71 8.05 20.34
CA ASP A 185 -8.25 7.89 18.99
C ASP A 185 -7.33 8.51 17.94
N LEU A 186 -6.76 9.69 18.19
CA LEU A 186 -5.70 10.26 17.34
C LEU A 186 -4.49 9.34 17.25
N HIS A 187 -4.09 8.73 18.36
CA HIS A 187 -2.96 7.81 18.38
C HIS A 187 -3.25 6.54 17.57
N LYS A 188 -4.49 6.04 17.61
CA LYS A 188 -4.99 4.92 16.81
C LYS A 188 -5.08 5.29 15.33
N LEU A 189 -5.58 6.48 14.99
CA LEU A 189 -5.59 7.01 13.62
C LEU A 189 -4.17 7.14 13.06
N ASN A 190 -3.20 7.56 13.88
CA ASN A 190 -1.80 7.59 13.48
C ASN A 190 -1.24 6.18 13.24
N GLU A 191 -1.57 5.20 14.10
CA GLU A 191 -1.18 3.81 13.86
C GLU A 191 -1.80 3.26 12.56
N ASP A 192 -3.07 3.54 12.32
CA ASP A 192 -3.78 3.15 11.10
C ASP A 192 -3.18 3.83 9.86
N TYR A 193 -2.74 5.10 9.97
CA TYR A 193 -2.01 5.79 8.91
C TYR A 193 -0.65 5.16 8.62
N VAL A 194 0.11 4.79 9.66
CA VAL A 194 1.39 4.06 9.50
C VAL A 194 1.17 2.70 8.84
N ARG A 195 0.12 1.97 9.22
CA ARG A 195 -0.26 0.71 8.57
C ARG A 195 -0.65 0.92 7.12
N PHE A 196 -1.42 1.95 6.81
CA PHE A 196 -1.79 2.29 5.44
C PHE A 196 -0.56 2.65 4.59
N ALA A 197 0.40 3.38 5.16
CA ALA A 197 1.68 3.67 4.51
C ALA A 197 2.47 2.40 4.22
N ASP A 198 2.52 1.43 5.14
CA ASP A 198 3.18 0.14 4.91
C ASP A 198 2.47 -0.68 3.82
N LEU A 199 1.13 -0.65 3.77
CA LEU A 199 0.34 -1.26 2.68
C LEU A 199 0.61 -0.60 1.33
N LEU A 200 0.67 0.74 1.27
CA LEU A 200 1.06 1.46 0.05
C LEU A 200 2.49 1.12 -0.39
N ASN A 201 3.41 0.97 0.56
CA ASN A 201 4.79 0.61 0.25
C ASN A 201 4.89 -0.83 -0.28
N LYS A 202 4.10 -1.76 0.27
CA LYS A 202 3.96 -3.13 -0.27
C LYS A 202 3.34 -3.12 -1.66
N SER A 203 2.27 -2.37 -1.89
CA SER A 203 1.67 -2.19 -3.22
C SER A 203 2.71 -1.67 -4.21
N LYS A 204 3.47 -0.64 -3.85
CA LYS A 204 4.57 -0.10 -4.66
C LYS A 204 5.67 -1.12 -4.93
N GLN A 205 6.00 -1.96 -3.95
CA GLN A 205 6.99 -3.02 -4.10
C GLN A 205 6.49 -4.13 -5.05
N ILE A 206 5.21 -4.48 -4.98
CA ILE A 206 4.56 -5.42 -5.90
C ILE A 206 4.54 -4.85 -7.31
N VAL A 207 4.16 -3.59 -7.48
CA VAL A 207 4.20 -2.89 -8.78
C VAL A 207 5.62 -2.88 -9.35
N LYS A 208 6.63 -2.52 -8.54
CA LYS A 208 8.04 -2.60 -8.95
C LYS A 208 8.50 -4.03 -9.25
N PHE A 209 7.96 -5.03 -8.55
CA PHE A 209 8.28 -6.43 -8.80
C PHE A 209 7.68 -6.89 -10.13
N ILE A 210 6.45 -6.49 -10.44
CA ILE A 210 5.80 -6.74 -11.73
C ILE A 210 6.58 -6.07 -12.86
N GLU A 211 6.96 -4.80 -12.70
CA GLU A 211 7.78 -4.06 -13.65
C GLU A 211 9.14 -4.76 -13.89
N LYS A 212 9.80 -5.20 -12.81
CA LYS A 212 11.09 -5.91 -12.90
C LYS A 212 10.94 -7.33 -13.49
N GLN A 213 9.85 -8.03 -13.19
CA GLN A 213 9.57 -9.34 -13.79
C GLN A 213 9.39 -9.21 -15.31
N ASP A 214 8.65 -8.21 -15.77
CA ASP A 214 8.47 -7.95 -17.21
C ASP A 214 9.82 -7.68 -17.90
N LYS A 215 10.70 -6.89 -17.26
CA LYS A 215 12.05 -6.65 -17.79
C LYS A 215 12.92 -7.91 -17.84
N SER A 216 12.87 -8.76 -16.82
CA SER A 216 13.63 -10.03 -16.82
C SER A 216 13.08 -11.03 -17.82
N ASP A 217 11.77 -11.04 -18.05
CA ASP A 217 11.13 -11.92 -19.02
C ASP A 217 11.47 -11.50 -20.44
N ARG A 218 11.42 -10.19 -20.74
CA ARG A 218 11.95 -9.61 -21.99
C ARG A 218 13.41 -10.03 -22.22
N ASN A 219 14.27 -9.95 -21.20
CA ASN A 219 15.68 -10.33 -21.35
C ASN A 219 15.86 -11.83 -21.65
N ARG A 220 15.01 -12.70 -21.09
CA ARG A 220 15.02 -14.14 -21.39
C ARG A 220 14.59 -14.41 -22.84
N ILE A 221 13.56 -13.71 -23.32
CA ILE A 221 13.11 -13.80 -24.71
C ILE A 221 14.24 -13.39 -25.66
N TYR A 222 14.90 -12.25 -25.41
CA TYR A 222 16.05 -11.80 -26.22
C TYR A 222 17.23 -12.77 -26.19
N LEU A 223 17.54 -13.38 -25.04
CA LEU A 223 18.63 -14.36 -24.93
C LEU A 223 18.31 -15.62 -25.76
N SER A 224 17.05 -16.08 -25.75
CA SER A 224 16.62 -17.22 -26.57
C SER A 224 16.68 -16.91 -28.07
N LEU A 225 16.24 -15.72 -28.48
CA LEU A 225 16.28 -15.26 -29.86
C LEU A 225 17.72 -15.07 -30.34
N GLY A 226 18.59 -14.52 -29.49
CA GLY A 226 20.02 -14.38 -29.75
C GLY A 226 20.72 -15.74 -29.87
N PHE A 227 20.40 -16.70 -28.99
CA PHE A 227 20.95 -18.05 -29.08
C PHE A 227 20.49 -18.78 -30.34
N PHE A 228 19.23 -18.58 -30.76
CA PHE A 228 18.72 -19.11 -32.03
C PHE A 228 19.47 -18.51 -33.22
N MET A 229 19.62 -17.18 -33.27
CA MET A 229 20.40 -16.50 -34.30
C MET A 229 21.86 -16.95 -34.31
N PHE A 230 22.48 -17.09 -33.14
CA PHE A 230 23.84 -17.58 -33.02
C PHE A 230 23.96 -19.02 -33.50
N CYS A 231 22.98 -19.88 -33.19
CA CYS A 231 22.93 -21.26 -33.69
C CYS A 231 22.78 -21.29 -35.21
N CYS A 232 21.87 -20.49 -35.79
CA CYS A 232 21.71 -20.34 -37.23
C CYS A 232 23.01 -19.82 -37.88
N ALA A 233 23.60 -18.76 -37.34
CA ALA A 233 24.85 -18.18 -37.81
C ALA A 233 26.00 -19.19 -37.69
N TRP A 234 26.06 -19.98 -36.63
CA TRP A 234 27.06 -21.05 -36.45
C TRP A 234 26.88 -22.16 -37.47
N VAL A 235 25.65 -22.59 -37.75
CA VAL A 235 25.34 -23.59 -38.78
C VAL A 235 25.72 -23.05 -40.16
N ILE A 236 25.39 -21.80 -40.47
CA ILE A 236 25.76 -21.12 -41.71
C ILE A 236 27.28 -20.97 -41.80
N TRP A 237 27.95 -20.58 -40.73
CA TRP A 237 29.41 -20.50 -40.67
C TRP A 237 30.05 -21.85 -40.96
N ARG A 238 29.58 -22.90 -40.29
CA ARG A 238 30.16 -24.24 -40.41
C ARG A 238 29.86 -24.88 -41.76
N ARG A 239 28.68 -24.64 -42.34
CA ARG A 239 28.20 -25.32 -43.54
C ARG A 239 28.42 -24.50 -44.81
N VAL A 240 28.08 -23.23 -44.74
CA VAL A 240 28.05 -22.30 -45.87
C VAL A 240 29.22 -21.33 -45.86
N LEU A 241 30.03 -21.08 -44.82
CA LEU A 241 31.23 -20.24 -45.05
C LEU A 241 32.42 -21.05 -45.53
N ARG A 242 32.66 -22.27 -45.03
CA ARG A 242 33.92 -22.97 -45.36
C ARG A 242 34.08 -23.33 -46.84
N THR A 243 32.99 -23.69 -47.52
CA THR A 243 32.99 -24.12 -48.93
C THR A 243 33.00 -22.93 -49.90
N PRO A 244 32.05 -21.97 -49.83
CA PRO A 244 32.10 -20.80 -50.67
C PRO A 244 33.12 -19.78 -50.21
N VAL A 245 33.67 -19.74 -48.99
CA VAL A 245 34.89 -18.91 -48.76
C VAL A 245 36.06 -19.48 -49.54
N ARG A 246 36.23 -20.81 -49.63
CA ARG A 246 37.29 -21.39 -50.45
C ARG A 246 37.04 -21.15 -51.95
N ILE A 247 35.79 -21.27 -52.41
CA ILE A 247 35.42 -20.97 -53.81
C ILE A 247 35.44 -19.48 -54.09
N LEU A 248 34.99 -18.61 -53.18
CA LEU A 248 34.94 -17.16 -53.30
C LEU A 248 36.34 -16.59 -53.18
N LEU A 249 37.23 -17.15 -52.37
CA LEU A 249 38.64 -16.74 -52.30
C LEU A 249 39.43 -17.29 -53.50
N TRP A 250 39.11 -18.48 -54.02
CA TRP A 250 39.64 -18.96 -55.30
C TRP A 250 39.09 -18.17 -56.49
N SER A 251 37.80 -17.81 -56.47
CA SER A 251 37.12 -17.02 -57.48
C SER A 251 37.56 -15.57 -57.39
N PHE A 252 37.75 -14.98 -56.21
CA PHE A 252 38.34 -13.66 -56.04
C PHE A 252 39.79 -13.68 -56.46
N PHE A 253 40.60 -14.69 -56.09
CA PHE A 253 41.99 -14.74 -56.53
C PHE A 253 42.09 -14.93 -58.05
N LYS A 254 41.22 -15.74 -58.64
CA LYS A 254 41.20 -15.99 -60.08
C LYS A 254 40.59 -14.82 -60.84
N VAL A 255 39.49 -14.24 -60.39
CA VAL A 255 38.93 -12.99 -60.91
C VAL A 255 39.94 -11.88 -60.72
N PHE A 256 40.59 -11.71 -59.58
CA PHE A 256 41.67 -10.73 -59.38
C PHE A 256 42.87 -11.01 -60.28
N ARG A 257 43.21 -12.27 -60.59
CA ARG A 257 44.26 -12.60 -61.56
C ARG A 257 43.84 -12.34 -63.00
N ILE A 258 42.58 -12.60 -63.37
CA ILE A 258 42.01 -12.31 -64.70
C ILE A 258 41.80 -10.81 -64.86
N PHE A 259 41.36 -10.12 -63.81
CA PHE A 259 41.15 -8.68 -63.73
C PHE A 259 42.50 -7.98 -63.72
N ASN A 260 43.51 -8.45 -62.98
CA ASN A 260 44.88 -7.93 -63.06
C ASN A 260 45.62 -8.40 -64.33
N TRP A 261 45.07 -9.31 -65.13
CA TRP A 261 45.60 -9.64 -66.46
C TRP A 261 44.93 -8.81 -67.56
N ILE A 262 43.65 -8.47 -67.38
CA ILE A 262 42.84 -7.62 -68.28
C ILE A 262 43.06 -6.12 -68.00
N PHE A 263 43.28 -5.74 -66.73
CA PHE A 263 43.59 -4.38 -66.26
C PHE A 263 45.08 -4.17 -65.97
N GLY A 264 45.90 -5.22 -65.89
CA GLY A 264 47.34 -5.09 -65.60
C GLY A 264 48.25 -4.99 -66.83
N THR A 265 47.71 -4.56 -67.96
CA THR A 265 48.52 -4.10 -69.11
C THR A 265 48.02 -2.78 -69.69
N THR A 266 47.68 -1.82 -68.83
CA THR A 266 47.65 -0.40 -69.23
C THR A 266 48.72 0.34 -68.45
N GLN A 267 49.97 0.15 -68.88
CA GLN A 267 50.98 1.18 -68.68
C GLN A 267 50.65 2.34 -69.64
N VAL A 268 50.26 3.46 -69.04
CA VAL A 268 50.58 4.85 -69.40
C VAL A 268 50.37 5.26 -70.88
N ALA A 269 49.28 5.97 -71.14
CA ALA A 269 49.28 7.20 -71.96
C ALA A 269 47.97 7.97 -71.74
N GLU A 270 48.11 9.29 -71.69
CA GLU A 270 47.14 10.34 -71.36
C GLU A 270 45.80 10.29 -72.13
N ALA A 271 44.68 10.56 -71.45
CA ALA A 271 43.67 11.56 -71.82
C ALA A 271 42.36 11.40 -71.02
N SER A 272 42.06 12.42 -70.21
CA SER A 272 40.79 13.10 -69.90
C SER A 272 39.45 12.36 -69.67
N PRO A 273 38.56 12.94 -68.84
CA PRO A 273 37.47 12.26 -68.13
C PRO A 273 36.12 12.37 -68.86
N SER A 274 35.32 11.30 -68.92
CA SER A 274 33.87 11.39 -69.14
C SER A 274 33.21 10.00 -69.03
N SER A 275 32.39 9.76 -68.01
CA SER A 275 30.91 9.73 -68.12
C SER A 275 30.31 8.37 -68.51
N THR A 276 30.26 7.42 -67.57
CA THR A 276 29.24 6.36 -67.58
C THR A 276 28.72 5.97 -66.20
N VAL A 277 29.21 6.58 -65.10
CA VAL A 277 28.76 6.24 -63.73
C VAL A 277 27.69 7.16 -63.16
N SER A 278 27.29 8.23 -63.88
CA SER A 278 26.27 9.19 -63.41
C SER A 278 24.83 8.84 -63.80
N GLU A 279 24.60 8.05 -64.87
CA GLU A 279 23.23 7.73 -65.34
C GLU A 279 22.51 6.66 -64.52
N ILE A 280 23.24 5.84 -63.76
CA ILE A 280 22.63 4.77 -62.96
C ILE A 280 22.19 5.32 -61.58
N ALA A 281 22.79 6.41 -61.11
CA ALA A 281 22.42 7.03 -59.84
C ALA A 281 21.11 7.85 -59.94
N SER A 282 20.85 8.51 -61.07
CA SER A 282 19.64 9.32 -61.25
C SER A 282 18.36 8.48 -61.44
N THR A 283 18.46 7.28 -62.00
CA THR A 283 17.29 6.38 -62.17
C THR A 283 16.84 5.73 -60.86
N VAL A 284 17.75 5.47 -59.92
CA VAL A 284 17.42 4.90 -58.60
C VAL A 284 16.88 5.95 -57.63
N LEU A 285 17.36 7.20 -57.71
CA LEU A 285 16.85 8.29 -56.88
C LEU A 285 15.43 8.72 -57.28
N THR A 286 15.09 8.69 -58.58
CA THR A 286 13.75 9.07 -59.05
C THR A 286 12.69 8.03 -58.70
N ALA A 287 13.03 6.73 -58.79
CA ALA A 287 12.13 5.64 -58.35
C ALA A 287 11.88 5.64 -56.83
N SER A 288 12.83 6.16 -56.05
CA SER A 288 12.70 6.27 -54.60
C SER A 288 11.80 7.45 -54.17
N ILE A 289 11.73 8.52 -54.97
CA ILE A 289 10.91 9.70 -54.67
C ILE A 289 9.43 9.46 -55.00
N GLU A 290 9.11 8.71 -56.07
CA GLU A 290 7.71 8.36 -56.40
C GLU A 290 7.07 7.38 -55.40
N MET A 291 7.86 6.50 -54.78
CA MET A 291 7.37 5.64 -53.68
C MET A 291 7.05 6.43 -52.40
N ILE A 292 7.72 7.57 -52.17
CA ILE A 292 7.54 8.37 -50.95
C ILE A 292 6.37 9.35 -51.11
N SER A 293 6.07 9.83 -52.32
CA SER A 293 4.92 10.72 -52.55
C SER A 293 3.55 10.04 -52.62
N SER A 294 3.50 8.69 -52.63
CA SER A 294 2.24 7.93 -52.64
C SER A 294 1.74 7.53 -51.24
N VAL A 295 2.48 7.90 -50.18
CA VAL A 295 2.05 7.73 -48.79
C VAL A 295 1.57 9.07 -48.27
N ASP A 296 0.27 9.31 -48.45
CA ASP A 296 -0.46 10.38 -47.78
C ASP A 296 -0.50 10.06 -46.28
N PHE A 297 0.32 10.76 -45.50
CA PHE A 297 0.20 10.80 -44.05
C PHE A 297 0.17 12.26 -43.60
N ASP A 298 -0.87 12.57 -42.83
CA ASP A 298 -1.32 13.89 -42.45
C ASP A 298 -0.23 14.88 -42.03
N LYS A 299 -0.42 16.11 -42.54
CA LYS A 299 0.33 17.34 -42.21
C LYS A 299 0.13 17.73 -40.74
N GLU A 300 0.89 17.20 -39.80
CA GLU A 300 1.01 17.88 -38.50
C GLU A 300 2.28 17.61 -37.67
N PHE A 301 3.33 16.99 -38.22
CA PHE A 301 4.53 16.73 -37.42
C PHE A 301 5.83 16.96 -38.19
N VAL A 302 6.07 18.21 -38.58
CA VAL A 302 7.40 18.67 -38.97
C VAL A 302 7.78 19.80 -38.01
N MET A 303 8.33 19.41 -36.86
CA MET A 303 9.18 20.30 -36.09
C MET A 303 10.62 19.95 -36.45
N ASP A 304 11.14 20.73 -37.39
CA ASP A 304 12.52 21.22 -37.47
C ASP A 304 13.57 20.33 -36.78
N LEU A 305 14.08 19.34 -37.49
CA LEU A 305 15.36 18.72 -37.15
C LEU A 305 16.25 18.84 -38.38
N ASP A 306 17.18 19.78 -38.31
CA ASP A 306 18.17 20.11 -39.33
C ASP A 306 19.16 18.94 -39.51
N VAL A 307 18.72 17.94 -40.29
CA VAL A 307 19.50 16.73 -40.65
C VAL A 307 20.77 17.10 -41.43
N THR A 308 20.77 18.27 -42.07
CA THR A 308 21.88 18.81 -42.87
C THR A 308 23.11 19.10 -42.02
N GLN A 309 22.95 19.62 -40.81
CA GLN A 309 24.08 19.91 -39.92
C GLN A 309 24.71 18.65 -39.32
N ALA A 310 23.90 17.62 -39.04
CA ALA A 310 24.40 16.35 -38.50
C ALA A 310 25.24 15.56 -39.52
N ILE A 311 24.93 15.70 -40.81
CA ILE A 311 25.70 15.05 -41.89
C ILE A 311 27.03 15.79 -42.13
N GLN A 312 27.08 17.11 -41.95
CA GLN A 312 28.32 17.87 -42.09
C GLN A 312 29.32 17.62 -40.95
N THR A 313 28.85 17.41 -39.72
CA THR A 313 29.75 17.11 -38.58
C THR A 313 30.35 15.71 -38.67
N THR A 314 29.57 14.74 -39.16
CA THR A 314 30.04 13.36 -39.31
C THR A 314 30.99 13.18 -40.49
N THR A 315 30.86 13.98 -41.56
CA THR A 315 31.79 13.96 -42.68
C THR A 315 33.12 14.68 -42.38
N GLN A 316 33.12 15.74 -41.56
CA GLN A 316 34.37 16.35 -41.13
C GLN A 316 35.18 15.48 -40.17
N LEU A 317 34.52 14.75 -39.26
CA LEU A 317 35.20 13.83 -38.34
C LEU A 317 35.89 12.65 -39.04
N LEU A 318 35.40 12.22 -40.21
CA LEU A 318 36.01 11.14 -40.99
C LEU A 318 37.20 11.58 -41.85
N MET A 319 37.39 12.88 -42.08
CA MET A 319 38.51 13.42 -42.86
C MET A 319 39.71 13.81 -41.99
N ASP A 320 39.52 14.00 -40.68
CA ASP A 320 40.60 14.34 -39.73
C ASP A 320 41.29 13.08 -39.15
N GLU A 321 40.77 11.88 -39.45
CA GLU A 321 41.27 10.58 -38.97
C GLU A 321 41.96 9.75 -40.07
N LEU A 322 42.36 10.39 -41.18
CA LEU A 322 43.05 9.78 -42.33
C LEU A 322 44.31 10.58 -42.70
#